data_AF-A0A386AXD9-F1
#
_entry.id   AF-A0A386AXD9-F1
#
_cell.length_a   1.000
_cell.length_b   1.000
_cell.length_c   1.000
_cell.angle_alpha   90.00
_cell.angle_beta   90.00
_cell.angle_gamma   90.00
#
_symmetry.space_group_name_H-M   'P 1'
#
loop_
_entity.id
_entity.type
_entity.pdbx_description
1 polymer ?
#
loop_
_entity_poly.entity_id
_entity_poly.type
_entity_poly.pdbx_seq_one_letter_code
_entity_poly.pdbx_strand_id
1 'polypeptide(L)'
;MIQARIRAREASIERCINLLKKGCNGILSIILPNGYLTNPSLKYILARFASPNGRIIGIISLPEGVFKKSNAGGFTTILFFQKQNVKGNYNIFIDIANKIGFDQTKKNAPKRSYLKKIIMVILFWIKIIKKFQIMI
;
A
#
# COMPACT_ATOMS: atom_id res chain seq x y z
N MET A 1 -27.23 -13.95 9.56
CA MET A 1 -26.20 -14.12 8.52
C MET A 1 -26.24 -12.90 7.59
N ILE A 2 -25.59 -11.79 7.99
CA ILE A 2 -25.65 -10.54 7.23
C ILE A 2 -24.50 -10.57 6.23
N GLN A 3 -24.78 -10.90 4.98
CA GLN A 3 -23.82 -10.60 3.91
C GLN A 3 -23.75 -9.08 3.76
N ALA A 4 -22.64 -8.50 4.22
CA ALA A 4 -22.33 -7.11 3.97
C ALA A 4 -22.30 -6.87 2.46
N ARG A 5 -23.02 -5.84 1.99
CA ARG A 5 -22.98 -5.34 0.62
C ARG A 5 -21.57 -4.81 0.35
N ILE A 6 -20.65 -5.68 -0.10
CA ILE A 6 -19.26 -5.33 -0.39
C ILE A 6 -19.26 -4.32 -1.53
N ARG A 7 -18.71 -3.13 -1.31
CA ARG A 7 -18.57 -2.12 -2.37
C ARG A 7 -17.48 -2.57 -3.35
N ALA A 8 -17.61 -2.24 -4.64
CA ALA A 8 -16.68 -2.70 -5.70
C ALA A 8 -15.17 -2.45 -5.41
N ARG A 9 -14.85 -1.37 -4.68
CA ARG A 9 -13.47 -1.04 -4.26
C ARG A 9 -12.90 -2.06 -3.29
N GLU A 10 -13.72 -2.60 -2.39
CA GLU A 10 -13.30 -3.59 -1.38
C GLU A 10 -13.15 -4.98 -1.98
N ALA A 11 -14.06 -5.35 -2.89
CA ALA A 11 -13.99 -6.60 -3.64
C ALA A 11 -12.68 -6.72 -4.44
N SER A 12 -12.14 -5.57 -4.90
CA SER A 12 -10.86 -5.53 -5.60
C SER A 12 -9.68 -5.91 -4.68
N ILE A 13 -9.70 -5.48 -3.42
CA ILE A 13 -8.66 -5.78 -2.43
C ILE A 13 -8.63 -7.28 -2.12
N GLU A 14 -9.79 -7.87 -1.85
CA GLU A 14 -9.90 -9.30 -1.55
C GLU A 14 -9.42 -10.16 -2.72
N ARG A 15 -9.79 -9.77 -3.95
CA ARG A 15 -9.32 -10.46 -5.15
C ARG A 15 -7.80 -10.37 -5.29
N CYS A 16 -7.19 -9.21 -5.04
CA CYS A 16 -5.74 -9.05 -5.06
C CYS A 16 -5.04 -9.98 -4.04
N ILE A 17 -5.57 -10.10 -2.82
CA ILE A 17 -5.03 -10.99 -1.78
C ILE A 17 -5.16 -12.47 -2.21
N ASN A 18 -6.29 -12.83 -2.82
CA ASN A 18 -6.54 -14.20 -3.27
C ASN A 18 -5.62 -14.61 -4.44
N LEU A 19 -5.30 -13.68 -5.34
CA LEU A 19 -4.39 -13.90 -6.48
C LEU A 19 -2.92 -14.10 -6.08
N LEU A 20 -2.51 -13.71 -4.87
CA LEU A 20 -1.15 -13.96 -4.40
C LEU A 20 -0.88 -15.46 -4.27
N LYS A 21 0.22 -15.92 -4.89
CA LYS A 21 0.69 -17.31 -4.82
C LYS A 21 0.82 -17.78 -3.37
N LYS A 22 0.19 -18.90 -3.06
CA LYS A 22 0.35 -19.60 -1.77
C LYS A 22 1.78 -20.20 -1.73
N GLY A 23 2.48 -20.05 -0.62
CA GLY A 23 3.80 -20.66 -0.39
C GLY A 23 5.04 -19.86 -0.85
N CYS A 24 4.89 -18.78 -1.63
CA CYS A 24 6.02 -18.01 -2.17
C CYS A 24 6.28 -16.66 -1.46
N ASN A 25 5.84 -16.47 -0.22
CA ASN A 25 5.98 -15.19 0.51
C ASN A 25 5.54 -13.97 -0.34
N GLY A 26 4.43 -14.11 -1.08
CA GLY A 26 3.98 -13.13 -2.06
C GLY A 26 3.69 -11.77 -1.40
N ILE A 27 4.23 -10.71 -2.01
CA ILE A 27 4.06 -9.34 -1.54
C ILE A 27 3.06 -8.62 -2.45
N LEU A 28 2.05 -8.01 -1.84
CA LEU A 28 1.14 -7.07 -2.47
C LEU A 28 1.50 -5.67 -2.00
N SER A 29 1.62 -4.74 -2.95
CA SER A 29 1.72 -3.31 -2.68
C SER A 29 0.46 -2.64 -3.20
N ILE A 30 -0.26 -1.92 -2.34
CA ILE A 30 -1.49 -1.22 -2.72
C ILE A 30 -1.43 0.23 -2.28
N ILE A 31 -1.89 1.13 -3.15
CA ILE A 31 -2.02 2.56 -2.82
C ILE A 31 -3.45 2.80 -2.38
N LEU A 32 -3.61 3.38 -1.20
CA LEU A 32 -4.91 3.71 -0.60
C LEU A 32 -4.95 5.19 -0.20
N PRO A 33 -6.12 5.85 -0.29
CA PRO A 33 -6.31 7.14 0.37
C PRO A 33 -6.08 7.02 1.89
N ASN A 34 -5.50 8.05 2.50
CA ASN A 34 -5.16 8.00 3.92
C ASN A 34 -6.38 7.75 4.84
N GLY A 35 -7.57 8.12 4.39
CA GLY A 35 -8.84 7.83 5.08
C GLY A 35 -9.10 6.33 5.34
N TYR A 36 -8.52 5.41 4.57
CA TYR A 36 -8.65 3.97 4.83
C TYR A 36 -7.89 3.53 6.09
N LEU A 37 -6.88 4.30 6.52
CA LEU A 37 -6.11 4.05 7.73
C LEU A 37 -6.67 4.77 8.94
N THR A 38 -7.18 5.99 8.75
CA THR A 38 -7.61 6.86 9.84
C THR A 38 -9.08 6.71 10.21
N ASN A 39 -9.95 6.34 9.26
CA ASN A 39 -11.39 6.28 9.49
C ASN A 39 -11.77 4.99 10.24
N PRO A 40 -12.35 5.07 11.46
CA PRO A 40 -12.80 3.91 12.21
C PRO A 40 -13.79 3.03 11.44
N SER A 41 -14.67 3.63 10.63
CA SER A 41 -15.64 2.90 9.82
C SER A 41 -15.00 2.05 8.73
N LEU A 42 -13.74 2.31 8.34
CA LEU A 42 -13.00 1.57 7.31
C LEU A 42 -11.99 0.57 7.89
N LYS A 43 -11.91 0.42 9.22
CA LYS A 43 -11.00 -0.52 9.90
C LYS A 43 -11.16 -1.97 9.43
N TYR A 44 -12.36 -2.36 9.00
CA TYR A 44 -12.60 -3.71 8.46
C TYR A 44 -11.77 -4.03 7.22
N ILE A 45 -11.32 -3.01 6.48
CA ILE A 45 -10.47 -3.18 5.29
C ILE A 45 -9.05 -3.53 5.71
N LEU A 46 -8.53 -2.87 6.76
CA LEU A 46 -7.25 -3.23 7.37
C LEU A 46 -7.27 -4.64 7.94
N ALA A 47 -8.40 -5.06 8.52
CA ALA A 47 -8.59 -6.42 9.00
C ALA A 47 -8.45 -7.48 7.89
N ARG A 48 -8.71 -7.14 6.61
CA ARG A 48 -8.48 -8.07 5.49
C ARG A 48 -6.99 -8.35 5.24
N PHE A 49 -6.10 -7.44 5.64
CA PHE A 49 -4.65 -7.59 5.54
C PHE A 49 -4.01 -8.21 6.79
N ALA A 50 -4.83 -8.66 7.75
CA ALA A 50 -4.37 -9.31 8.97
C ALA A 50 -4.59 -10.84 8.91
N SER A 51 -4.28 -11.52 10.01
CA SER A 51 -4.47 -12.96 10.15
C SER A 51 -5.95 -13.34 9.95
N PRO A 52 -6.26 -14.43 9.22
CA PRO A 52 -5.36 -15.46 8.69
C PRO A 52 -4.79 -15.17 7.28
N ASN A 53 -5.15 -14.05 6.66
CA ASN A 53 -4.79 -13.77 5.27
C ASN A 53 -3.30 -13.49 5.09
N GLY A 54 -2.68 -12.84 6.07
CA GLY A 54 -1.26 -12.52 6.05
C GLY A 54 -0.87 -11.52 7.12
N ARG A 55 0.16 -10.73 6.83
CA ARG A 55 0.60 -9.61 7.66
C ARG A 55 0.91 -8.37 6.84
N ILE A 56 0.76 -7.21 7.46
CA ILE A 56 1.28 -5.95 6.93
C ILE A 56 2.78 -5.91 7.24
N ILE A 57 3.61 -5.63 6.25
CA ILE A 57 5.07 -5.55 6.42
C ILE A 57 5.58 -4.11 6.32
N GLY A 58 4.79 -3.21 5.73
CA GLY A 58 5.15 -1.81 5.68
C GLY A 58 3.99 -0.88 5.33
N ILE A 59 4.07 0.35 5.83
CA ILE A 59 3.12 1.44 5.59
C ILE A 59 3.94 2.68 5.29
N ILE A 60 3.73 3.28 4.12
CA ILE A 60 4.51 4.43 3.67
C ILE A 60 3.58 5.54 3.24
N SER A 61 3.56 6.61 4.02
CA SER A 61 2.75 7.79 3.73
C SER A 61 3.37 8.57 2.59
N LEU A 62 2.58 8.88 1.57
CA LEU A 62 2.97 9.72 0.45
C LEU A 62 2.50 11.17 0.70
N PRO A 63 3.26 12.16 0.19
CA PRO A 63 2.86 13.56 0.33
C PRO A 63 1.60 13.83 -0.50
N GLU A 64 0.90 14.92 -0.16
CA GLU A 64 -0.24 15.39 -0.95
C GLU A 64 0.16 15.63 -2.41
N GLY A 65 -0.78 15.52 -3.34
CA GLY A 65 -0.57 15.99 -4.70
C GLY A 65 0.35 15.10 -5.56
N VAL A 66 0.81 13.96 -5.02
CA VAL A 66 1.47 12.90 -5.79
C VAL A 66 0.57 12.57 -6.99
N PHE A 67 -0.62 12.02 -6.76
CA PHE A 67 -1.52 11.57 -7.83
C PHE A 67 -2.40 12.69 -8.44
N LYS A 68 -2.03 13.97 -8.26
CA LYS A 68 -2.80 15.12 -8.78
C LYS A 68 -3.01 15.05 -10.29
N LYS A 69 -2.00 14.56 -11.04
CA LYS A 69 -2.08 14.36 -12.51
C LYS A 69 -3.01 13.24 -12.95
N SER A 70 -3.43 12.39 -12.02
CA SER A 70 -4.40 11.29 -12.20
C SER A 70 -5.75 11.63 -11.57
N ASN A 71 -6.05 12.92 -11.33
CA ASN A 71 -7.24 13.41 -10.64
C ASN A 71 -7.44 12.87 -9.21
N ALA A 72 -6.35 12.44 -8.56
CA ALA A 72 -6.34 12.00 -7.17
C ALA A 72 -5.38 12.89 -6.36
N GLY A 73 -5.86 14.05 -5.92
CA GLY A 73 -5.02 15.08 -5.30
C GLY A 73 -4.68 14.88 -3.82
N GLY A 74 -5.40 14.02 -3.10
CA GLY A 74 -5.28 13.91 -1.65
C GLY A 74 -4.06 13.13 -1.14
N PHE A 75 -3.91 13.10 0.19
CA PHE A 75 -2.93 12.25 0.88
C PHE A 75 -3.21 10.76 0.62
N THR A 76 -2.17 10.04 0.26
CA THR A 76 -2.23 8.61 -0.05
C THR A 76 -1.14 7.86 0.69
N THR A 77 -1.34 6.56 0.86
CA THR A 77 -0.43 5.70 1.60
C THR A 77 -0.23 4.42 0.81
N ILE A 78 1.02 3.95 0.75
CA ILE A 78 1.36 2.65 0.18
C ILE A 78 1.38 1.64 1.33
N LEU A 79 0.51 0.64 1.23
CA LEU A 79 0.48 -0.49 2.15
C LEU A 79 1.14 -1.70 1.49
N PHE A 80 2.11 -2.28 2.19
CA PHE A 80 2.80 -3.51 1.81
C PHE A 80 2.26 -4.66 2.66
N PHE A 81 1.70 -5.65 2.00
CA PHE A 81 1.13 -6.84 2.60
C PHE A 81 1.88 -8.07 2.12
N GLN A 82 2.14 -9.01 3.03
CA GLN A 82 2.75 -10.29 2.74
C GLN A 82 1.78 -11.41 3.07
N LYS A 83 1.49 -12.26 2.07
CA LYS A 83 0.69 -13.47 2.28
C LYS A 83 1.55 -14.55 2.92
N GLN A 84 1.56 -14.55 4.25
CA GLN A 84 2.30 -15.48 5.08
C GLN A 84 1.51 -15.73 6.37
N ASN A 85 1.44 -16.98 6.80
CA ASN A 85 0.84 -17.29 8.09
C ASN A 85 1.83 -16.89 9.19
N VAL A 86 1.51 -15.85 9.95
CA VAL A 86 2.36 -15.34 11.02
C VAL A 86 1.65 -15.55 12.34
N LYS A 87 2.33 -16.26 13.26
CA LYS A 87 1.86 -16.46 14.63
C LYS A 87 2.58 -15.46 15.53
N GLY A 88 1.82 -14.69 16.31
CA GLY A 88 2.35 -13.73 17.28
C GLY A 88 2.60 -12.32 16.71
N ASN A 89 3.32 -11.52 17.48
CA ASN A 89 3.64 -10.14 17.14
C ASN A 89 4.68 -10.08 16.02
N TYR A 90 4.57 -9.07 15.16
CA TYR A 90 5.50 -8.82 14.07
C TYR A 90 5.76 -7.32 13.92
N ASN A 91 6.92 -6.99 13.39
CA ASN A 91 7.30 -5.61 13.13
C ASN A 91 6.67 -5.11 11.83
N ILE A 92 6.22 -3.85 11.85
CA ILE A 92 5.70 -3.15 10.68
C ILE A 92 6.65 -2.00 10.39
N PHE A 93 7.18 -1.95 9.16
CA PHE A 93 7.99 -0.82 8.72
C PHE A 93 7.09 0.40 8.45
N ILE A 94 7.34 1.53 9.09
CA ILE A 94 6.54 2.75 8.89
C ILE A 94 7.47 3.88 8.46
N ASP A 95 7.10 4.58 7.39
CA ASP A 95 7.88 5.73 6.91
C ASP A 95 6.99 6.79 6.22
N ILE A 96 7.55 7.98 6.01
CA ILE A 96 6.91 9.11 5.33
C ILE A 96 7.82 9.54 4.17
N ALA A 97 7.30 9.47 2.96
CA ALA A 97 8.03 9.87 1.76
C ALA A 97 8.11 11.40 1.65
N ASN A 98 9.20 12.00 2.13
CA ASN A 98 9.41 13.45 2.05
C ASN A 98 9.79 13.94 0.64
N LYS A 99 10.39 13.07 -0.20
CA LYS A 99 10.83 13.41 -1.56
C LYS A 99 10.44 12.31 -2.55
N ILE A 100 9.58 12.66 -3.51
CA ILE A 100 9.06 11.76 -4.56
C ILE A 100 9.81 11.88 -5.90
N GLY A 101 10.84 12.74 -5.96
CA GLY A 101 11.70 12.88 -7.14
C GLY A 101 11.10 13.67 -8.30
N PHE A 102 9.97 14.35 -8.10
CA PHE A 102 9.42 15.31 -9.05
C PHE A 102 8.71 16.45 -8.33
N ASP A 103 8.68 17.60 -8.99
CA ASP A 103 8.00 18.79 -8.52
C ASP A 103 6.54 18.77 -8.97
N GLN A 104 5.62 18.89 -8.01
CA GLN A 104 4.18 18.86 -8.24
C GLN A 104 3.66 20.16 -8.86
N THR A 105 4.43 21.25 -8.76
CA THR A 105 4.04 22.60 -9.22
C THR A 105 4.31 22.81 -10.71
N LYS A 106 5.23 22.03 -11.30
CA LYS A 106 5.60 22.17 -12.72
C LYS A 106 4.51 21.63 -13.65
N LYS A 107 3.74 22.54 -14.27
CA LYS A 107 2.70 22.27 -15.28
C LYS A 107 3.19 21.35 -16.42
N ASN A 108 4.47 21.41 -16.80
CA ASN A 108 4.99 20.78 -18.04
C ASN A 108 5.72 19.44 -17.86
N ALA A 109 5.66 18.78 -16.70
CA ALA A 109 6.31 17.47 -16.56
C ALA A 109 5.54 16.37 -17.35
N PRO A 110 6.19 15.61 -18.26
CA PRO A 110 5.52 14.65 -19.14
C PRO A 110 4.86 13.50 -18.35
N LYS A 111 3.60 13.16 -18.69
CA LYS A 111 2.77 12.14 -17.98
C LYS A 111 3.47 10.78 -17.83
N ARG A 112 4.28 10.36 -18.81
CA ARG A 112 5.01 9.07 -18.78
C ARG A 112 6.19 9.06 -17.79
N SER A 113 6.78 10.22 -17.50
CA SER A 113 7.88 10.35 -16.52
C SER A 113 7.39 10.16 -15.08
N TYR A 114 6.16 10.59 -14.81
CA TYR A 114 5.54 10.55 -13.48
C TYR A 114 5.34 9.10 -12.96
N LEU A 115 4.74 8.22 -13.76
CA LEU A 115 4.50 6.83 -13.36
C LEU A 115 5.82 6.07 -13.13
N LYS A 116 6.83 6.29 -13.98
CA LYS A 116 8.16 5.70 -13.80
C LYS A 116 8.79 6.09 -12.46
N LYS A 117 8.65 7.35 -12.05
CA LYS A 117 9.17 7.84 -10.77
C LYS A 117 8.48 7.22 -9.58
N ILE A 118 7.16 7.07 -9.61
CA ILE A 118 6.43 6.38 -8.54
C ILE A 118 6.84 4.92 -8.46
N ILE A 119 6.96 4.24 -9.61
CA ILE A 119 7.42 2.86 -9.65
C ILE A 119 8.82 2.76 -9.02
N MET A 120 9.74 3.68 -9.34
CA MET A 120 11.06 3.72 -8.69
C MET A 120 10.97 3.92 -7.17
N VAL A 121 10.09 4.82 -6.70
CA VAL A 121 9.86 5.03 -5.26
C VAL A 121 9.34 3.74 -4.60
N ILE A 122 8.36 3.07 -5.21
CA ILE A 122 7.81 1.80 -4.69
C ILE A 122 8.91 0.73 -4.66
N LEU A 123 9.69 0.57 -5.74
CA LEU A 123 10.78 -0.40 -5.82
C LEU A 123 11.88 -0.13 -4.79
N PHE A 124 12.22 1.14 -4.56
CA PHE A 124 13.16 1.56 -3.52
C PHE A 124 12.70 1.09 -2.14
N TRP A 125 11.43 1.33 -1.80
CA TRP A 125 10.85 0.89 -0.54
C TRP A 125 10.73 -0.63 -0.42
N ILE A 126 10.39 -1.34 -1.50
CA ILE A 126 10.40 -2.82 -1.51
C ILE A 126 11.80 -3.32 -1.15
N LYS A 127 12.86 -2.71 -1.68
CA LYS A 127 14.25 -3.08 -1.37
C LYS A 127 14.58 -2.82 0.11
N ILE A 128 14.15 -1.69 0.67
CA ILE A 128 14.34 -1.36 2.09
C ILE A 128 13.59 -2.34 2.99
N ILE A 129 12.30 -2.59 2.73
CA ILE A 129 11.47 -3.48 3.53
C ILE A 129 12.05 -4.91 3.50
N LYS A 130 12.50 -5.39 2.34
CA LYS A 130 13.19 -6.69 2.25
C LYS A 130 14.46 -6.72 3.08
N LYS A 131 15.27 -5.66 3.06
CA LYS A 131 16.49 -5.57 3.89
C LYS A 131 16.13 -5.58 5.38
N PHE A 132 15.10 -4.82 5.78
CA PHE A 132 14.60 -4.79 7.16
C PHE A 132 14.13 -6.18 7.64
N GLN A 133 13.47 -6.96 6.77
CA GLN A 133 13.03 -8.32 7.10
C GLN A 133 14.17 -9.36 7.23
N ILE A 134 15.32 -9.14 6.59
CA ILE A 134 16.49 -10.06 6.67
C ILE A 134 17.34 -9.77 7.91
N MET A 135 17.26 -8.54 8.43
CA MET A 135 18.09 -8.07 9.54
C MET A 135 17.53 -8.45 10.92
N ILE A 136 16.39 -9.15 10.95
CA ILE A 136 15.66 -9.65 12.13
C ILE A 136 15.54 -11.16 11.99
#